data_AF-A0A1G3TA19-F1
#
_entry.id   AF-A0A1G3TA19-F1
#
_cell.length_a   1.000
_cell.length_b   1.000
_cell.length_c   1.000
_cell.angle_alpha   90.00
_cell.angle_beta   90.00
_cell.angle_gamma   90.00
#
_symmetry.space_group_name_H-M   'P 1'
#
loop_
_entity.id
_entity.type
_entity.pdbx_description
1 polymer ?
#
loop_
_entity_poly.entity_id
_entity_poly.type
_entity_poly.pdbx_seq_one_letter_code
_entity_poly.pdbx_strand_id
1 'polypeptide(L)'
;MQKSEQFLQKANSNLNSASTALELSYSSLKDVEPPNKGTMSEMLASRTLLNSQRELIKHNREWVNFAANQVNQAKKQLKLDMIEHEKFQYLELQEIKQELQKRKIRDAKELDEIALMTHNGKNR
;
A
#
# COMPACT_ATOMS: atom_id res chain seq x y z
N MET A 1 8.44 -2.15 -1.69
CA MET A 1 7.63 -2.84 -0.65
C MET A 1 7.25 -1.93 0.53
N GLN A 2 8.14 -1.60 1.49
CA GLN A 2 7.72 -0.85 2.69
C GLN A 2 7.11 0.53 2.37
N LYS A 3 7.64 1.23 1.36
CA LYS A 3 7.09 2.50 0.87
C LYS A 3 5.71 2.34 0.21
N SER A 4 5.48 1.25 -0.53
CA SER A 4 4.20 0.97 -1.19
C SER A 4 3.13 0.51 -0.20
N GLU A 5 3.51 -0.19 0.88
CA GLU A 5 2.61 -0.50 2.00
C GLU A 5 2.17 0.76 2.75
N GLN A 6 3.12 1.65 3.08
CA GLN A 6 2.80 2.94 3.69
C GLN A 6 1.89 3.79 2.79
N PHE A 7 2.14 3.78 1.47
CA PHE A 7 1.29 4.47 0.51
C PHE A 7 -0.13 3.90 0.49
N LEU A 8 -0.28 2.57 0.48
CA LEU A 8 -1.58 1.91 0.57
C LEU A 8 -2.32 2.24 1.87
N GLN A 9 -1.61 2.24 3.00
CA GLN A 9 -2.18 2.61 4.29
C GLN A 9 -2.71 4.05 4.29
N LYS A 10 -1.91 4.99 3.75
CA LYS A 10 -2.33 6.39 3.60
C LYS A 10 -3.54 6.53 2.66
N ALA A 11 -3.54 5.82 1.53
CA ALA A 11 -4.66 5.82 0.60
C ALA A 11 -5.95 5.29 1.23
N ASN A 12 -5.88 4.21 2.03
CA ASN A 12 -7.02 3.68 2.77
C ASN A 12 -7.52 4.68 3.82
N SER A 13 -6.62 5.35 4.55
CA SER A 13 -7.00 6.39 5.50
C SER A 13 -7.73 7.54 4.80
N ASN A 14 -7.23 7.97 3.64
CA ASN A 14 -7.87 9.03 2.85
C ASN A 14 -9.27 8.61 2.37
N LEU A 15 -9.44 7.38 1.90
CA LEU A 15 -10.74 6.84 1.51
C LEU A 15 -11.72 6.81 2.68
N ASN A 16 -11.25 6.41 3.86
CA ASN A 16 -12.08 6.40 5.06
C ASN A 16 -12.53 7.82 5.43
N SER A 17 -11.59 8.78 5.50
CA SER A 17 -11.91 10.18 5.76
C SER A 17 -12.88 10.77 4.74
N ALA A 18 -12.71 10.46 3.45
CA ALA A 18 -13.63 10.88 2.39
C ALA A 18 -15.04 10.30 2.57
N SER A 19 -15.13 9.03 2.97
CA SER A 19 -16.40 8.34 3.22
C SER A 19 -17.11 8.93 4.44
N THR A 20 -16.40 9.15 5.54
CA THR A 20 -16.94 9.84 6.72
C THR A 20 -17.42 11.25 6.37
N ALA A 21 -16.66 12.02 5.58
CA ALA A 21 -17.08 13.35 5.16
C ALA A 21 -18.38 13.33 4.33
N LEU A 22 -18.53 12.34 3.45
CA LEU A 22 -19.76 12.14 2.67
C LEU A 22 -20.95 11.78 3.58
N GLU A 23 -20.76 10.88 4.54
CA GLU A 23 -21.80 10.51 5.52
C GLU A 23 -22.24 11.71 6.38
N LEU A 24 -21.28 12.51 6.86
CA LEU A 24 -21.56 13.74 7.58
C LEU A 24 -22.33 14.72 6.71
N SER A 25 -22.01 14.83 5.42
CA SER A 25 -22.71 15.71 4.49
C SER A 25 -24.17 15.31 4.28
N TYR A 26 -24.46 14.00 4.21
CA TYR A 26 -25.83 13.50 4.17
C TYR A 26 -26.58 13.72 5.48
N SER A 27 -25.88 13.55 6.61
CA SER A 27 -26.45 13.79 7.93
C SER A 27 -26.84 15.26 8.09
N SER A 28 -25.95 16.19 7.74
CA SER A 28 -26.23 17.63 7.77
C SER A 28 -27.37 18.03 6.82
N LEU A 29 -27.54 17.35 5.68
CA LEU A 29 -28.69 17.63 4.79
C LEU A 29 -30.02 17.21 5.42
N LYS A 30 -30.04 16.12 6.19
CA LYS A 30 -31.24 15.64 6.90
C LYS A 30 -31.71 16.63 7.96
N ASP A 31 -30.77 17.37 8.55
CA ASP A 31 -31.06 18.38 9.58
C ASP A 31 -31.58 19.71 8.99
N VAL A 32 -31.53 19.90 7.66
CA VAL A 32 -32.08 21.09 7.02
C VAL A 32 -33.58 20.90 6.78
N GLU A 33 -34.41 21.42 7.68
CA GLU A 33 -35.85 21.49 7.48
C GLU A 33 -36.22 22.54 6.41
N PRO A 34 -37.17 22.22 5.51
CA PRO A 34 -37.70 23.22 4.58
C PRO A 34 -38.51 24.28 5.35
N PRO A 35 -38.40 25.57 4.97
CA PRO A 35 -39.13 26.64 5.63
C PRO A 35 -40.62 26.52 5.33
N ASN A 36 -41.40 26.13 6.34
CA ASN A 36 -42.87 26.00 6.23
C ASN A 36 -43.60 27.35 6.42
N LYS A 37 -42.93 28.34 7.01
CA LYS A 37 -43.40 29.70 7.30
C LYS A 37 -42.20 30.64 7.25
N GLY A 38 -42.42 31.92 6.98
CA GLY A 38 -41.35 32.94 6.98
C GLY A 38 -41.50 33.98 5.87
N THR A 39 -40.55 34.89 5.81
CA THR A 39 -40.41 35.87 4.74
C THR A 39 -39.80 35.26 3.48
N MET A 40 -40.03 35.87 2.33
CA MET A 40 -39.44 35.42 1.06
C MET A 40 -37.89 35.36 1.10
N SER A 41 -37.27 36.26 1.86
CA SER A 41 -35.82 36.29 2.06
C SER A 41 -35.31 35.03 2.76
N GLU A 42 -35.99 34.58 3.81
CA GLU A 42 -35.66 33.35 4.55
C GLU A 42 -35.80 32.10 3.66
N MET A 43 -36.82 32.08 2.80
CA MET A 43 -37.01 30.99 1.83
C MET A 43 -35.86 30.94 0.79
N LEU A 44 -35.41 32.09 0.30
CA LEU A 44 -34.27 32.16 -0.63
C LEU A 44 -32.95 31.73 0.03
N ALA A 45 -32.73 32.13 1.29
CA ALA A 45 -31.58 31.71 2.08
C ALA A 45 -31.55 30.19 2.27
N SER A 46 -32.67 29.59 2.68
CA SER A 46 -32.79 28.13 2.84
C SER A 46 -32.57 27.39 1.51
N ARG A 47 -33.12 27.88 0.39
CA ARG A 47 -32.88 27.30 -0.94
C ARG A 47 -31.40 27.33 -1.30
N THR A 48 -30.71 28.41 -0.98
CA THR A 48 -29.27 28.57 -1.25
C THR A 48 -28.46 27.58 -0.41
N LEU A 49 -28.79 27.43 0.87
CA LEU A 49 -28.18 26.45 1.77
C LEU A 49 -28.39 25.00 1.29
N LEU A 50 -29.59 24.65 0.87
CA LEU A 50 -29.89 23.32 0.30
C LEU A 50 -29.09 23.05 -0.97
N ASN A 51 -28.96 24.04 -1.85
CA ASN A 51 -28.16 23.92 -3.05
C ASN A 51 -26.67 23.75 -2.72
N SER A 52 -26.12 24.55 -1.81
CA SER A 52 -24.72 24.39 -1.40
C SER A 52 -24.44 23.03 -0.77
N GLN A 53 -25.38 22.52 0.04
CA GLN A 53 -25.24 21.20 0.66
C GLN A 53 -25.27 20.08 -0.39
N ARG A 54 -26.10 20.19 -1.42
CA ARG A 54 -26.15 19.25 -2.55
C ARG A 54 -24.85 19.24 -3.35
N GLU A 55 -24.29 20.42 -3.65
CA GLU A 55 -23.00 20.52 -4.33
C GLU A 55 -21.86 19.94 -3.48
N LEU A 56 -21.89 20.16 -2.16
CA LEU A 56 -20.90 19.58 -1.24
C LEU A 56 -20.99 18.04 -1.22
N ILE A 57 -22.20 17.48 -1.18
CA ILE A 57 -22.41 16.02 -1.29
C ILE A 57 -21.88 15.49 -2.62
N LYS A 58 -22.15 16.18 -3.73
CA LYS A 58 -21.66 15.79 -5.05
C LYS A 58 -20.12 15.78 -5.08
N HIS A 59 -19.49 16.84 -4.57
CA HIS A 59 -18.04 16.91 -4.47
C HIS A 59 -17.46 15.78 -3.61
N ASN A 60 -18.04 15.53 -2.43
CA ASN A 60 -17.57 14.45 -1.56
C ASN A 60 -17.75 13.07 -2.18
N ARG A 61 -18.79 12.87 -3.00
CA ARG A 61 -18.99 11.62 -3.75
C ARG A 61 -17.91 11.42 -4.82
N GLU A 62 -17.60 12.48 -5.57
CA GLU A 62 -16.50 12.46 -6.54
C GLU A 62 -15.16 12.19 -5.84
N TRP A 63 -14.96 12.79 -4.66
CA TRP A 63 -13.76 12.59 -3.85
C TRP A 63 -13.61 11.15 -3.33
N VAL A 64 -14.70 10.52 -2.87
CA VAL A 64 -14.71 9.10 -2.49
C VAL A 64 -14.33 8.22 -3.68
N ASN A 65 -14.91 8.47 -4.86
CA ASN A 65 -14.58 7.71 -6.07
C ASN A 65 -13.11 7.87 -6.45
N PHE A 66 -12.57 9.08 -6.36
CA PHE A 66 -11.15 9.34 -6.59
C PHE A 66 -10.26 8.61 -5.59
N ALA A 67 -10.56 8.69 -4.29
CA ALA A 67 -9.82 7.99 -3.25
C ALA A 67 -9.87 6.46 -3.42
N ALA A 68 -11.02 5.92 -3.82
CA ALA A 68 -11.16 4.49 -4.12
C ALA A 68 -10.27 4.06 -5.29
N ASN A 69 -10.18 4.88 -6.33
CA ASN A 69 -9.27 4.65 -7.44
C ASN A 69 -7.80 4.71 -7.01
N GLN A 70 -7.42 5.64 -6.13
CA GLN A 70 -6.06 5.69 -5.57
C GLN A 70 -5.72 4.42 -4.78
N VAL A 71 -6.65 3.91 -3.96
CA VAL A 71 -6.47 2.65 -3.24
C VAL A 71 -6.23 1.49 -4.21
N ASN A 72 -7.01 1.42 -5.30
CA ASN A 72 -6.84 0.38 -6.30
C ASN A 72 -5.48 0.47 -7.02
N GLN A 73 -5.00 1.68 -7.32
CA GLN A 73 -3.67 1.88 -7.89
C GLN A 73 -2.56 1.50 -6.90
N ALA A 74 -2.69 1.90 -5.63
CA ALA A 74 -1.75 1.54 -4.57
C ALA A 74 -1.65 0.02 -4.39
N LYS A 75 -2.77 -0.70 -4.41
CA LYS A 75 -2.81 -2.17 -4.35
C LYS A 75 -2.07 -2.81 -5.53
N LYS A 76 -2.26 -2.30 -6.74
CA LYS A 76 -1.56 -2.80 -7.93
C LYS A 76 -0.05 -2.59 -7.82
N GLN A 77 0.37 -1.40 -7.37
CA GLN A 77 1.78 -1.10 -7.18
C GLN A 77 2.41 -2.00 -6.11
N LEU A 78 1.74 -2.18 -4.97
CA LEU A 78 2.22 -3.06 -3.91
C LEU A 78 2.41 -4.50 -4.42
N LYS A 79 1.48 -5.00 -5.23
CA LYS A 79 1.60 -6.35 -5.82
C LYS A 79 2.85 -6.48 -6.72
N LEU A 80 3.14 -5.46 -7.53
CA LEU A 80 4.34 -5.46 -8.38
C LEU A 80 5.61 -5.44 -7.53
N ASP A 81 5.67 -4.54 -6.55
CA ASP A 81 6.79 -4.44 -5.61
C ASP A 81 7.04 -5.75 -4.84
N MET A 82 5.98 -6.49 -4.47
CA MET A 82 6.11 -7.78 -3.79
C MET A 82 6.73 -8.83 -4.70
N ILE A 83 6.28 -8.91 -5.97
CA ILE A 83 6.82 -9.86 -6.95
C ILE A 83 8.31 -9.57 -7.20
N GLU A 84 8.68 -8.31 -7.33
CA GLU A 84 10.08 -7.92 -7.50
C GLU A 84 10.94 -8.30 -6.28
N HIS A 85 10.41 -8.08 -5.08
CA HIS A 85 11.08 -8.45 -3.84
C HIS A 85 11.28 -9.96 -3.73
N GLU A 86 10.26 -10.77 -4.01
CA GLU A 86 10.37 -12.23 -4.02
C GLU A 86 11.38 -12.73 -5.06
N LYS A 87 11.36 -12.14 -6.26
CA LYS A 87 12.33 -12.45 -7.32
C LYS A 87 13.76 -12.15 -6.86
N PHE A 88 13.97 -11.02 -6.18
CA PHE A 88 15.27 -10.64 -5.65
C PHE A 88 15.76 -11.63 -4.59
N GLN A 89 14.91 -11.97 -3.61
CA GLN A 89 15.23 -12.96 -2.58
C GLN A 89 15.59 -14.33 -3.17
N TYR A 90 14.88 -14.74 -4.22
CA TYR A 90 15.18 -16.00 -4.91
C TYR A 90 16.57 -16.00 -5.56
N LEU A 91 16.94 -14.90 -6.22
CA LEU A 91 18.26 -14.73 -6.84
C LEU A 91 19.37 -14.71 -5.78
N GLU A 92 19.20 -13.95 -4.70
CA GLU A 92 20.14 -13.92 -3.58
C GLU A 92 20.36 -15.33 -3.00
N LEU A 93 19.28 -16.10 -2.81
CA LEU A 93 19.38 -17.47 -2.31
C LEU A 93 20.17 -18.37 -3.27
N GLN A 94 20.00 -18.20 -4.58
CA GLN A 94 20.78 -18.95 -5.58
C GLN A 94 22.27 -18.58 -5.52
N GLU A 95 22.59 -17.29 -5.41
CA GLU A 95 23.97 -16.82 -5.29
C GLU A 95 24.65 -17.35 -4.01
N ILE A 96 23.96 -17.29 -2.87
CA ILE A 96 24.44 -17.84 -1.60
C ILE A 96 24.71 -19.35 -1.74
N LYS A 97 23.81 -20.10 -2.39
CA LYS A 97 24.01 -21.54 -2.63
C LYS A 97 25.24 -21.82 -3.49
N GLN A 98 25.44 -21.06 -4.57
CA GLN A 98 26.61 -21.20 -5.43
C GLN A 98 27.90 -20.89 -4.66
N GLU A 99 27.90 -19.84 -3.84
CA GLU A 99 29.08 -19.46 -3.05
C GLU A 99 29.40 -20.49 -1.97
N LEU A 100 28.38 -21.04 -1.29
CA LEU A 100 28.54 -22.15 -0.36
C LEU A 100 29.11 -23.40 -1.04
N GLN A 101 28.65 -23.71 -2.26
CA GLN A 101 29.18 -24.85 -3.01
C GLN A 101 30.65 -24.64 -3.39
N LYS A 102 31.03 -23.43 -3.84
CA LYS A 102 32.44 -23.09 -4.12
C LYS A 102 33.32 -23.23 -2.89
N ARG A 103 32.85 -22.78 -1.72
CA ARG A 103 33.56 -22.96 -0.44
C ARG A 103 33.72 -24.43 -0.09
N LYS A 104 32.66 -25.23 -0.15
CA LYS A 104 32.73 -26.68 0.10
C LYS A 104 33.72 -27.40 -0.80
N ILE A 105 33.77 -27.05 -2.09
CA ILE A 105 34.73 -27.64 -3.03
C ILE A 105 36.17 -27.24 -2.67
N ARG A 106 36.38 -25.99 -2.25
CA ARG A 106 37.70 -25.52 -1.79
C ARG A 106 38.13 -26.25 -0.53
N ASP A 107 37.27 -26.29 0.48
CA ASP A 107 37.53 -26.95 1.76
C ASP A 107 37.81 -28.45 1.55
N ALA A 108 37.07 -29.12 0.65
CA ALA A 108 37.31 -30.52 0.31
C ALA A 108 38.68 -30.74 -0.35
N LYS A 109 39.09 -29.86 -1.27
CA LYS A 109 40.42 -29.93 -1.89
C LYS A 109 41.53 -29.70 -0.88
N GLU A 110 41.37 -28.73 0.02
CA GLU A 110 42.34 -28.47 1.09
C GLU A 110 42.48 -29.67 2.03
N LEU A 111 41.37 -30.33 2.39
CA LEU A 111 41.38 -31.55 3.19
C LEU A 111 42.06 -32.73 2.48
N ASP A 112 41.79 -32.91 1.19
CA ASP A 112 42.45 -33.94 0.37
C ASP A 112 43.96 -33.70 0.27
N GLU A 113 44.38 -32.44 0.07
CA GLU A 113 45.80 -32.06 0.06
C GLU A 113 46.48 -32.34 1.40
N ILE A 114 45.84 -31.97 2.53
CA ILE A 114 46.35 -32.27 3.88
C ILE A 114 46.45 -33.79 4.11
N ALA A 115 45.46 -34.57 3.66
CA ALA A 115 45.46 -36.02 3.78
C ALA A 115 46.63 -36.65 3.01
N LEU A 116 46.88 -36.20 1.77
CA LEU A 116 48.03 -36.64 0.96
C LEU A 116 49.36 -36.29 1.62
N MET A 117 49.51 -35.06 2.14
CA MET A 117 50.72 -34.65 2.88
C MET A 117 50.95 -35.53 4.11
N THR A 118 49.90 -35.82 4.87
CA THR A 118 49.96 -36.65 6.08
C THR A 118 50.30 -38.11 5.76
N HIS A 119 49.72 -38.66 4.69
CA HIS A 119 50.01 -40.03 4.26
C HIS A 119 51.46 -40.16 3.73
N ASN A 120 51.91 -39.23 2.89
CA ASN A 120 53.27 -39.22 2.35
C ASN A 120 54.33 -38.97 3.44
N GLY A 121 54.00 -38.19 4.47
CA GLY A 121 54.87 -37.97 5.63
C GLY A 121 55.01 -39.19 6.55
N LYS A 122 54.05 -40.12 6.55
CA LYS A 122 54.12 -41.39 7.29
C LYS A 122 54.90 -42.50 6.57
N ASN A 123 55.09 -42.38 5.25
CA ASN A 123 55.86 -43.33 4.43
C ASN A 123 57.35 -42.96 4.32
N ARG A 124 57.87 -42.09 5.19
CA ARG A 124 59.28 -41.73 5.32
C ARG A 124 59.85 -42.21 6.64
#